data_AF-A0A0S6VQ43-F1
#
_entry.id   AF-A0A0S6VQ43-F1
#
_cell.length_a   1.000
_cell.length_b   1.000
_cell.length_c   1.000
_cell.angle_alpha   90.00
_cell.angle_beta   90.00
_cell.angle_gamma   90.00
#
_symmetry.space_group_name_H-M   'P 1'
#
loop_
_entity.id
_entity.type
_entity.pdbx_description
1 polymer ?
#
loop_
_entity_poly.entity_id
_entity_poly.type
_entity_poly.pdbx_seq_one_letter_code
_entity_poly.pdbx_strand_id
1 'polypeptide(L)'
;MIAHTCAIRSKFFSQDARPGPIHQFLVQQGKPLLVVTTTYDTLLEHVFREHGKPYAVVTHFAYAEDKNNLGKVAVQYSEHPEQTEIRPAEDVGIDLDARWVFYKVQGTFDLFTRGEDGREEVDSMMITEEDYIAWLSRRAIPTRFSRLFQKRPFLF
;
A
#
# COMPACT_ATOMS: atom_id res chain seq x y z
N MET A 1 -12.25 -16.48 1.11
CA MET A 1 -11.48 -16.36 -0.15
C MET A 1 -10.02 -15.96 0.08
N ILE A 2 -9.47 -16.13 1.29
CA ILE A 2 -8.13 -15.72 1.75
C ILE A 2 -6.97 -16.53 1.11
N ALA A 3 -7.28 -17.66 0.47
CA ALA A 3 -6.28 -18.57 -0.08
C ALA A 3 -5.51 -18.02 -1.30
N HIS A 4 -6.01 -16.96 -1.96
CA HIS A 4 -5.41 -16.46 -3.20
C HIS A 4 -4.10 -15.69 -2.97
N THR A 5 -4.09 -14.66 -2.11
CA THR A 5 -2.91 -13.79 -1.88
C THR A 5 -1.72 -14.56 -1.32
N CYS A 6 -1.96 -15.42 -0.34
CA CYS A 6 -0.91 -16.24 0.28
C CYS A 6 -0.34 -17.31 -0.69
N ALA A 7 -1.18 -17.87 -1.58
CA ALA A 7 -0.73 -18.83 -2.60
C ALA A 7 0.04 -18.16 -3.75
N ILE A 8 -0.32 -16.92 -4.10
CA ILE A 8 0.40 -16.13 -5.11
C ILE A 8 1.79 -15.77 -4.60
N ARG A 9 1.90 -15.31 -3.34
CA ARG A 9 3.18 -14.95 -2.74
C ARG A 9 4.19 -16.11 -2.81
N SER A 10 3.78 -17.30 -2.37
CA SER A 10 4.69 -18.46 -2.30
C SER A 10 5.12 -18.99 -3.68
N LYS A 11 4.31 -18.77 -4.73
CA LYS A 11 4.59 -19.24 -6.08
C LYS A 11 5.36 -18.24 -6.96
N PHE A 12 5.11 -16.95 -6.78
CA PHE A 12 5.58 -15.92 -7.72
C PHE A 12 6.59 -14.94 -7.12
N PHE A 13 6.66 -14.82 -5.80
CA PHE A 13 7.61 -13.92 -5.15
C PHE A 13 8.70 -14.71 -4.42
N SER A 14 9.96 -14.43 -4.79
CA SER A 14 11.11 -15.01 -4.12
C SER A 14 11.12 -14.55 -2.67
N GLN A 15 11.10 -15.51 -1.74
CA GLN A 15 11.25 -15.23 -0.30
C GLN A 15 12.64 -14.65 0.05
N ASP A 16 13.59 -14.72 -0.88
CA ASP A 16 14.96 -14.22 -0.71
C ASP A 16 15.16 -12.81 -1.29
N ALA A 17 14.08 -12.14 -1.74
CA ALA A 17 14.18 -10.76 -2.20
C ALA A 17 14.75 -9.87 -1.07
N ARG A 18 15.89 -9.23 -1.35
CA ARG A 18 16.54 -8.31 -0.42
C ARG A 18 16.45 -6.88 -0.92
N PRO A 19 16.43 -5.89 -0.02
CA PRO A 19 16.45 -4.50 -0.44
C PRO A 19 17.73 -4.15 -1.19
N GLY A 20 17.58 -3.80 -2.46
CA GLY A 20 18.66 -3.33 -3.32
C GLY A 20 19.05 -1.85 -3.09
N PRO A 21 20.02 -1.34 -3.86
CA PRO A 21 20.57 0.02 -3.70
C PRO A 21 19.54 1.14 -3.71
N ILE A 22 18.46 1.02 -4.48
CA ILE A 22 17.41 2.06 -4.54
C ILE A 22 16.65 2.21 -3.21
N HIS A 23 16.37 1.10 -2.52
CA HIS A 23 15.72 1.13 -1.22
C HIS A 23 16.61 1.81 -0.18
N GLN A 24 17.91 1.51 -0.23
CA GLN A 24 18.94 2.13 0.62
C GLN A 24 19.09 3.62 0.32
N PHE A 25 19.07 4.01 -0.95
CA PHE A 25 19.11 5.41 -1.35
C PHE A 25 17.89 6.18 -0.83
N LEU A 26 16.68 5.61 -0.97
CA LEU A 26 15.44 6.26 -0.52
C LEU A 26 15.40 6.43 0.99
N VAL A 27 15.80 5.42 1.77
CA VAL A 27 15.81 5.54 3.23
C VAL A 27 16.82 6.57 3.73
N GLN A 28 17.88 6.87 2.96
CA GLN A 28 18.86 7.89 3.34
C GLN A 28 18.37 9.33 3.13
N GLN A 29 17.26 9.53 2.38
CA GLN A 29 16.77 10.87 2.12
C GLN A 29 16.21 11.53 3.40
N GLY A 30 16.49 12.82 3.56
CA GLY A 30 16.16 13.58 4.78
C GLY A 30 14.71 14.10 4.85
N LYS A 31 13.97 14.06 3.74
CA LYS A 31 12.58 14.55 3.67
C LYS A 31 11.64 13.44 3.23
N PRO A 32 10.48 13.28 3.90
CA PRO A 32 9.47 12.34 3.45
C PRO A 32 9.00 12.59 2.02
N LEU A 33 8.81 11.50 1.27
CA LEU A 33 8.26 11.52 -0.08
C LEU A 33 7.01 10.65 -0.15
N LEU A 34 6.16 10.99 -1.13
CA LEU A 34 5.13 10.10 -1.63
C LEU A 34 5.76 9.23 -2.73
N VAL A 35 6.01 7.98 -2.41
CA VAL A 35 6.50 6.98 -3.36
C VAL A 35 5.30 6.24 -3.93
N VAL A 36 5.10 6.35 -5.24
CA VAL A 36 4.11 5.57 -5.97
C VAL A 36 4.81 4.35 -6.53
N THR A 37 4.31 3.16 -6.25
CA THR A 37 4.92 1.92 -6.73
C THR A 37 3.87 0.94 -7.23
N THR A 38 4.27 0.19 -8.24
CA THR A 38 3.53 -0.95 -8.80
C THR A 38 4.11 -2.29 -8.32
N THR A 39 5.00 -2.28 -7.33
CA THR A 39 5.54 -3.51 -6.75
C THR A 39 4.65 -4.02 -5.61
N TYR A 40 4.50 -5.34 -5.51
CA TYR A 40 3.70 -6.00 -4.47
C TYR A 40 4.49 -6.30 -3.20
N ASP A 41 5.82 -6.38 -3.31
CA ASP A 41 6.74 -6.71 -2.21
C ASP A 41 6.69 -5.68 -1.08
N THR A 42 7.37 -6.01 0.02
CA THR A 42 7.46 -5.17 1.22
C THR A 42 8.89 -4.67 1.48
N LEU A 43 9.73 -4.54 0.45
CA LEU A 43 11.15 -4.21 0.60
C LEU A 43 11.39 -2.78 1.09
N LEU A 44 10.57 -1.82 0.66
CA LEU A 44 10.64 -0.43 1.16
C LEU A 44 10.22 -0.38 2.63
N GLU A 45 9.13 -1.04 2.96
CA GLU A 45 8.59 -1.18 4.31
C GLU A 45 9.61 -1.81 5.25
N HIS A 46 10.31 -2.85 4.79
CA HIS A 46 11.35 -3.53 5.52
C HIS A 46 12.53 -2.58 5.82
N VAL A 47 13.13 -1.95 4.81
CA VAL A 47 14.27 -1.03 5.02
C VAL A 47 13.90 0.14 5.91
N PHE A 48 12.73 0.74 5.71
CA PHE A 48 12.30 1.88 6.52
C PHE A 48 12.05 1.49 7.97
N ARG A 49 11.50 0.28 8.19
CA ARG A 49 11.32 -0.28 9.54
C ARG A 49 12.67 -0.52 10.22
N GLU A 50 13.64 -1.09 9.52
CA GLU A 50 15.00 -1.32 10.05
C GLU A 50 15.71 -0.03 10.44
N HIS A 51 15.43 1.08 9.74
CA HIS A 51 16.01 2.39 10.01
C HIS A 51 15.16 3.28 10.94
N GLY A 52 14.06 2.75 11.50
CA GLY A 52 13.18 3.49 12.39
C GLY A 52 12.52 4.72 11.76
N LYS A 53 12.34 4.74 10.42
CA LYS A 53 11.74 5.88 9.72
C LYS A 53 10.21 5.72 9.67
N PRO A 54 9.42 6.72 10.11
CA PRO A 54 7.96 6.65 10.03
C PRO A 54 7.47 6.61 8.58
N TYR A 55 6.55 5.68 8.30
CA TYR A 55 5.90 5.57 7.01
C TYR A 55 4.43 5.15 7.14
N ALA A 56 3.68 5.34 6.05
CA ALA A 56 2.34 4.81 5.85
C ALA A 56 2.28 4.04 4.53
N VAL A 57 1.71 2.85 4.54
CA VAL A 57 1.36 2.09 3.35
C VAL A 57 -0.09 2.40 3.00
N VAL A 58 -0.35 2.74 1.74
CA VAL A 58 -1.69 3.02 1.24
C VAL A 58 -1.97 2.13 0.04
N THR A 59 -3.07 1.39 0.09
CA THR A 59 -3.53 0.53 -1.00
C THR A 59 -5.06 0.59 -1.11
N HIS A 60 -5.61 0.04 -2.18
CA HIS A 60 -7.05 -0.03 -2.43
C HIS A 60 -7.60 -1.43 -2.08
N PHE A 61 -8.93 -1.58 -2.11
CA PHE A 61 -9.58 -2.89 -2.11
C PHE A 61 -9.88 -3.32 -3.55
N ALA A 62 -9.23 -4.39 -4.03
CA ALA A 62 -9.55 -5.02 -5.30
C ALA A 62 -10.85 -5.82 -5.15
N TYR A 63 -10.93 -6.59 -4.07
CA TYR A 63 -12.09 -7.34 -3.61
C TYR A 63 -12.35 -7.08 -2.13
N ALA A 64 -13.62 -7.19 -1.72
CA ALA A 64 -14.01 -7.07 -0.33
C ALA A 64 -15.26 -7.92 -0.08
N GLU A 65 -15.29 -8.64 1.04
CA GLU A 65 -16.50 -9.35 1.46
C GLU A 65 -17.63 -8.34 1.74
N ASP A 66 -17.31 -7.24 2.43
CA ASP A 66 -18.19 -6.08 2.52
C ASP A 66 -18.02 -5.17 1.30
N LYS A 67 -19.02 -5.19 0.40
CA LYS A 67 -19.05 -4.33 -0.79
C LYS A 67 -18.99 -2.84 -0.47
N ASN A 68 -19.33 -2.41 0.74
CA ASN A 68 -19.19 -1.01 1.15
C ASN A 68 -17.72 -0.58 1.27
N ASN A 69 -16.75 -1.50 1.26
CA ASN A 69 -15.33 -1.18 1.24
C ASN A 69 -14.78 -0.98 -0.17
N LEU A 70 -15.53 -1.32 -1.22
CA LEU A 70 -15.14 -1.02 -2.59
C LEU A 70 -15.09 0.50 -2.81
N GLY A 71 -13.99 0.98 -3.38
CA GLY A 71 -13.73 2.42 -3.55
C GLY A 71 -13.07 3.10 -2.35
N LYS A 72 -12.96 2.41 -1.21
CA LYS A 72 -12.15 2.85 -0.07
C LYS A 72 -10.69 2.45 -0.26
N VAL A 73 -9.83 3.03 0.57
CA VAL A 73 -8.43 2.65 0.71
C VAL A 73 -8.15 2.10 2.10
N ALA A 74 -7.17 1.22 2.15
CA ALA A 74 -6.55 0.74 3.37
C ALA A 74 -5.28 1.56 3.63
N VAL A 75 -5.13 2.03 4.87
CA VAL A 75 -3.96 2.79 5.34
C VAL A 75 -3.39 2.10 6.56
N GLN A 76 -2.13 1.69 6.48
CA GLN A 76 -1.40 1.10 7.60
C GLN A 76 -0.21 1.97 7.95
N TYR A 77 -0.10 2.38 9.21
CA TYR A 77 1.02 3.17 9.70
C TYR A 77 2.09 2.27 10.30
N SER A 78 3.37 2.60 10.08
CA SER A 78 4.50 1.84 10.61
C SER A 78 4.54 1.79 12.14
N GLU A 79 3.92 2.77 12.80
CA GLU A 79 3.80 2.91 14.26
C GLU A 79 2.79 1.92 14.85
N HIS A 80 1.82 1.49 14.03
CA HIS A 80 0.71 0.61 14.40
C HIS A 80 0.52 -0.49 13.34
N PRO A 81 1.53 -1.36 13.11
CA PRO A 81 1.48 -2.37 12.05
C PRO A 81 0.35 -3.39 12.23
N GLU A 82 -0.22 -3.50 13.44
CA GLU A 82 -1.36 -4.35 13.75
C GLU A 82 -2.73 -3.71 13.43
N GLN A 83 -2.74 -2.45 12.98
CA GLN A 83 -3.95 -1.69 12.70
C GLN A 83 -3.91 -1.15 11.27
N THR A 84 -4.89 -1.56 10.48
CA THR A 84 -5.15 -0.96 9.18
C THR A 84 -6.46 -0.21 9.24
N GLU A 85 -6.41 1.06 8.87
CA GLU A 85 -7.58 1.92 8.78
C GLU A 85 -8.19 1.80 7.40
N ILE A 86 -9.51 1.67 7.34
CA ILE A 86 -10.27 1.69 6.08
C ILE A 86 -10.94 3.06 5.99
N ARG A 87 -10.63 3.81 4.94
CA ARG A 87 -11.14 5.17 4.74
C ARG A 87 -11.64 5.39 3.32
N PRO A 88 -12.69 6.20 3.10
CA PRO A 88 -12.98 6.75 1.79
C PRO A 88 -11.72 7.40 1.20
N ALA A 89 -11.50 7.28 -0.12
CA ALA A 89 -10.28 7.77 -0.77
C ALA A 89 -10.13 9.30 -0.65
N GLU A 90 -11.24 10.01 -0.57
CA GLU A 90 -11.33 11.45 -0.31
C GLU A 90 -10.90 11.86 1.10
N ASP A 91 -11.03 10.96 2.08
CA ASP A 91 -10.81 11.23 3.51
C ASP A 91 -9.39 10.84 3.99
N VAL A 92 -8.51 10.50 3.06
CA VAL A 92 -7.11 10.12 3.35
C VAL A 92 -6.31 11.34 3.80
N GLY A 93 -6.26 11.52 5.13
CA GLY A 93 -5.61 12.63 5.81
C GLY A 93 -4.20 12.31 6.32
N ILE A 94 -3.29 11.81 5.48
CA ILE A 94 -1.91 11.49 5.91
C ILE A 94 -1.03 12.74 5.90
N ASP A 95 -0.30 13.01 6.99
CA ASP A 95 0.68 14.09 7.04
C ASP A 95 1.96 13.74 6.25
N LEU A 96 2.04 14.28 5.04
CA LEU A 96 3.14 14.03 4.09
C LEU A 96 4.45 14.76 4.43
N ASP A 97 4.42 15.69 5.39
CA ASP A 97 5.63 16.36 5.85
C ASP A 97 6.25 15.63 7.06
N ALA A 98 5.47 14.82 7.76
CA ALA A 98 5.90 14.05 8.93
C ALA A 98 6.31 12.60 8.61
N ARG A 99 5.73 11.96 7.59
CA ARG A 99 5.97 10.53 7.31
C ARG A 99 6.04 10.22 5.83
N TRP A 100 6.81 9.19 5.51
CA TRP A 100 6.88 8.65 4.15
C TRP A 100 5.57 7.98 3.79
N VAL A 101 5.19 8.02 2.51
CA VAL A 101 3.99 7.33 2.04
C VAL A 101 4.34 6.43 0.89
N PHE A 102 3.99 5.15 1.03
CA PHE A 102 4.12 4.15 -0.01
C PHE A 102 2.72 3.87 -0.56
N TYR A 103 2.40 4.50 -1.70
CA TYR A 103 1.16 4.24 -2.40
C TYR A 103 1.34 3.06 -3.36
N LYS A 104 0.84 1.90 -2.94
CA LYS A 104 0.94 0.61 -3.63
C LYS A 104 -0.25 0.47 -4.58
N VAL A 105 -0.07 0.91 -5.82
CA VAL A 105 -1.20 1.01 -6.77
C VAL A 105 -1.75 -0.37 -7.11
N GLN A 106 -0.89 -1.38 -7.26
CA GLN A 106 -1.28 -2.75 -7.65
C GLN A 106 -1.71 -3.65 -6.48
N GLY A 107 -1.62 -3.15 -5.26
CA GLY A 107 -1.78 -3.98 -4.07
C GLY A 107 -0.45 -4.31 -3.39
N THR A 108 -0.55 -4.96 -2.24
CA THR A 108 0.61 -5.37 -1.44
C THR A 108 0.28 -6.57 -0.58
N PHE A 109 1.31 -7.34 -0.22
CA PHE A 109 1.21 -8.44 0.73
C PHE A 109 1.23 -7.96 2.18
N ASP A 110 0.78 -8.82 3.10
CA ASP A 110 0.95 -8.66 4.55
C ASP A 110 0.24 -7.43 5.15
N LEU A 111 -0.79 -6.91 4.47
CA LEU A 111 -1.60 -5.81 4.97
C LEU A 111 -2.91 -6.34 5.57
N PHE A 112 -3.05 -6.24 6.89
CA PHE A 112 -4.14 -6.87 7.65
C PHE A 112 -5.02 -5.86 8.37
N THR A 113 -6.33 -6.08 8.36
CA THR A 113 -7.32 -5.35 9.18
C THR A 113 -7.67 -6.16 10.44
N ARG A 114 -8.11 -5.49 11.52
CA ARG A 114 -8.24 -6.12 12.85
C ARG A 114 -9.70 -6.36 13.27
N GLY A 115 -9.99 -7.62 13.63
CA GLY A 115 -11.03 -8.06 14.58
C GLY A 115 -10.42 -8.71 15.85
N GLU A 116 -11.25 -9.18 16.80
CA GLU A 116 -10.85 -9.59 18.17
C GLU A 116 -9.83 -10.77 18.26
N ASP A 117 -9.76 -11.60 17.23
CA ASP A 117 -8.67 -12.54 16.88
C ASP A 117 -8.75 -13.00 15.40
N GLY A 118 -9.77 -12.58 14.65
CA GLY A 118 -9.96 -12.71 13.20
C GLY A 118 -9.34 -11.59 12.37
N ARG A 119 -8.08 -11.78 11.93
CA ARG A 119 -7.41 -10.92 10.93
C ARG A 119 -7.93 -11.23 9.52
N GLU A 120 -8.33 -10.21 8.78
CA GLU A 120 -8.62 -10.31 7.36
C GLU A 120 -7.51 -9.58 6.58
N GLU A 121 -6.85 -10.29 5.66
CA GLU A 121 -5.91 -9.68 4.74
C GLU A 121 -6.68 -8.82 3.75
N VAL A 122 -6.22 -7.58 3.53
CA VAL A 122 -6.81 -6.71 2.52
C VAL A 122 -6.56 -7.31 1.16
N ASP A 123 -7.62 -7.75 0.50
CA ASP A 123 -7.55 -8.23 -0.87
C ASP A 123 -7.40 -7.02 -1.82
N SER A 124 -6.15 -6.60 -2.00
CA SER A 124 -5.75 -5.44 -2.79
C SER A 124 -5.05 -5.81 -4.10
N MET A 125 -4.86 -7.10 -4.37
CA MET A 125 -3.99 -7.57 -5.44
C MET A 125 -4.68 -7.46 -6.80
N MET A 126 -4.08 -6.72 -7.72
CA MET A 126 -4.54 -6.64 -9.12
C MET A 126 -3.57 -7.37 -10.05
N ILE A 127 -3.96 -8.54 -10.55
CA ILE A 127 -3.07 -9.39 -11.36
C ILE A 127 -3.58 -9.50 -12.79
N THR A 128 -4.89 -9.65 -12.94
CA THR A 128 -5.58 -9.85 -14.22
C THR A 128 -6.08 -8.52 -14.78
N GLU A 129 -6.34 -8.47 -16.09
CA GLU A 129 -6.90 -7.27 -16.74
C GLU A 129 -8.26 -6.88 -16.12
N GLU A 130 -9.07 -7.88 -15.78
CA GLU A 130 -10.36 -7.72 -15.12
C GLU A 130 -10.23 -6.98 -13.78
N ASP A 131 -9.16 -7.24 -13.02
CA ASP A 131 -8.89 -6.53 -11.76
C ASP A 131 -8.65 -5.04 -12.01
N TYR A 132 -7.85 -4.70 -13.04
CA TYR A 132 -7.57 -3.31 -13.40
C TYR A 132 -8.84 -2.59 -13.89
N ILE A 133 -9.66 -3.24 -14.71
CA ILE A 133 -10.93 -2.68 -15.19
C ILE A 133 -11.87 -2.42 -14.01
N ALA A 134 -12.00 -3.39 -13.11
CA ALA A 134 -12.83 -3.28 -11.92
C ALA A 134 -12.35 -2.13 -11.01
N TRP A 135 -11.05 -1.98 -10.82
CA TRP A 135 -10.47 -0.89 -10.04
C TRP A 135 -10.67 0.49 -10.67
N LEU A 136 -10.40 0.64 -11.98
CA LEU A 136 -10.57 1.89 -12.71
C LEU A 136 -12.00 2.41 -12.64
N SER A 137 -12.99 1.51 -12.65
CA SER A 137 -14.40 1.87 -12.52
C SER A 137 -14.75 2.53 -11.18
N ARG A 138 -13.93 2.32 -10.14
CA ARG A 138 -14.17 2.76 -8.75
C ARG A 138 -13.40 4.00 -8.35
N ARG A 139 -12.42 4.46 -9.16
CA ARG A 139 -11.61 5.69 -8.93
C ARG A 139 -10.99 5.81 -7.54
N ALA A 140 -10.43 4.73 -6.99
CA ALA A 140 -9.90 4.68 -5.63
C ALA A 140 -8.54 5.41 -5.43
N ILE A 141 -8.17 6.38 -6.28
CA ILE A 141 -6.96 7.17 -6.08
C ILE A 141 -7.27 8.28 -5.07
N PRO A 142 -6.56 8.36 -3.93
CA PRO A 142 -6.82 9.41 -2.96
C PRO A 142 -6.72 10.80 -3.58
N THR A 143 -7.73 11.64 -3.33
CA THR A 143 -7.84 12.98 -3.95
C THR A 143 -6.62 13.85 -3.62
N ARG A 144 -6.09 13.72 -2.39
CA ARG A 144 -4.87 14.43 -1.96
C ARG A 144 -3.65 14.02 -2.79
N PHE A 145 -3.54 12.74 -3.17
CA PHE A 145 -2.42 12.24 -3.96
C PHE A 145 -2.53 12.74 -5.41
N SER A 146 -3.72 12.65 -6.00
CA SER A 146 -4.00 13.19 -7.34
C SER A 146 -3.61 14.66 -7.47
N ARG A 147 -3.90 15.48 -6.44
CA ARG A 147 -3.51 16.89 -6.41
C ARG A 147 -2.00 17.08 -6.38
N LEU A 148 -1.25 16.20 -5.71
CA LEU A 148 0.21 16.27 -5.66
C LEU A 148 0.82 15.86 -6.99
N PHE A 149 0.28 14.83 -7.63
CA PHE A 149 0.70 14.38 -8.95
C PHE A 149 0.58 15.48 -10.00
N GLN A 150 -0.45 16.32 -9.89
CA GLN A 150 -0.64 17.47 -10.79
C GLN A 150 0.33 18.64 -10.52
N LYS A 151 0.93 18.72 -9.32
CA LYS A 151 1.67 19.90 -8.87
C LYS A 151 3.17 19.66 -8.65
N ARG A 152 3.60 18.40 -8.53
CA ARG A 152 4.98 18.03 -8.21
C ARG A 152 5.58 17.21 -9.35
N PRO A 153 6.87 17.41 -9.67
CA PRO A 153 7.56 16.55 -10.62
C PRO A 153 7.72 15.14 -10.05
N PHE A 154 7.76 14.16 -10.95
CA PHE A 154 8.07 12.77 -10.64
C PHE A 154 9.53 12.47 -10.93
N LEU A 155 10.12 11.60 -10.12
CA LEU A 155 11.36 10.90 -10.43
C LEU A 155 10.98 9.45 -10.77
N PHE A 156 11.31 9.01 -11.98
CA PHE A 156 11.08 7.65 -12.48
C PHE A 156 12.39 6.88 -12.51
#